data_AF-A0A920MS29-F1
#
_entry.id   AF-A0A920MS29-F1
#
_cell.length_a   1.000
_cell.length_b   1.000
_cell.length_c   1.000
_cell.angle_alpha   90.00
_cell.angle_beta   90.00
_cell.angle_gamma   90.00
#
_symmetry.space_group_name_H-M   'P 1'
#
loop_
_entity.id
_entity.type
_entity.pdbx_description
1 polymer ?
#
loop_
_entity_poly.entity_id
_entity_poly.type
_entity_poly.pdbx_seq_one_letter_code
_entity_poly.pdbx_strand_id
1 'polypeptide(L)'
;MEILVGKGKISEQMNGQTRDAQLEFFIPVLLGQYADVPTTYFNASDYDELLFGENPTGSMKEYFDEISYGNFSIDGTSGGWYQSTLTMSQAVDNAKQYVAEIAALSDPDFNFANYDNDGPDNIPNSGDDDGYVDGIIVVYSGCGAEWGEGNDNLWPHMSSLGSYEYETNDVGANGSNIIVSSYAVCPELAGGGDCYTDIIRPMGVYAMNLVIS
;
A
#
# COMPACT_ATOMS: atom_id res chain seq x y z
N MET A 1 5.44 16.51 6.61
CA MET A 1 4.64 15.48 5.95
C MET A 1 5.66 14.65 5.21
N GLU A 2 6.16 13.60 5.86
CA GLU A 2 7.09 12.67 5.26
C GLU A 2 6.24 11.52 4.73
N ILE A 3 6.14 11.42 3.41
CA ILE A 3 5.49 10.31 2.73
C ILE A 3 6.58 9.23 2.67
N LEU A 4 6.32 8.05 3.22
CA LEU A 4 7.32 6.97 3.22
C LEU A 4 7.59 6.46 1.79
N VAL A 5 6.59 6.63 0.93
CA VAL A 5 6.64 6.42 -0.51
C VAL A 5 7.47 7.54 -1.15
N GLY A 6 8.61 7.18 -1.76
CA GLY A 6 9.46 8.10 -2.50
C GLY A 6 10.48 8.92 -1.71
N LYS A 7 11.15 8.30 -0.73
CA LYS A 7 12.18 8.98 0.06
C LYS A 7 13.31 9.57 -0.79
N GLY A 8 13.68 8.94 -1.91
CA GLY A 8 14.63 9.48 -2.89
C GLY A 8 14.16 10.83 -3.45
N LYS A 9 13.09 10.80 -4.25
CA LYS A 9 12.40 11.97 -4.84
C LYS A 9 12.15 13.14 -3.88
N ILE A 10 11.61 12.87 -2.68
CA ILE A 10 11.29 13.93 -1.69
C ILE A 10 12.57 14.61 -1.19
N SER A 11 13.64 13.83 -0.96
CA SER A 11 14.92 14.38 -0.50
C SER A 11 15.58 15.29 -1.54
N GLU A 12 15.44 14.97 -2.84
CA GLU A 12 16.00 15.78 -3.93
C GLU A 12 15.21 17.08 -4.19
N GLN A 13 13.88 17.02 -4.08
CA GLN A 13 13.04 18.22 -4.11
C GLN A 13 13.40 19.18 -2.97
N MET A 14 13.58 18.67 -1.76
CA MET A 14 14.00 19.48 -0.60
C MET A 14 15.41 20.09 -0.78
N ASN A 15 16.30 19.38 -1.48
CA ASN A 15 17.65 19.86 -1.80
C ASN A 15 17.71 20.80 -3.01
N GLY A 16 16.57 21.08 -3.65
CA GLY A 16 16.44 22.11 -4.67
C GLY A 16 16.88 21.70 -6.08
N GLN A 17 17.12 20.41 -6.34
CA GLN A 17 17.56 19.93 -7.66
C GLN A 17 16.39 19.78 -8.64
N THR A 18 15.16 19.57 -8.15
CA THR A 18 13.96 19.25 -8.95
C THR A 18 12.69 19.92 -8.40
N ARG A 19 12.75 21.20 -8.02
CA ARG A 19 11.64 21.94 -7.37
C ARG A 19 10.32 22.00 -8.16
N ASP A 20 10.35 21.69 -9.46
CA ASP A 20 9.21 21.72 -10.37
C ASP A 20 8.79 20.31 -10.85
N ALA A 21 9.41 19.23 -10.35
CA ALA A 21 9.03 17.86 -10.70
C ALA A 21 7.77 17.44 -9.93
N GLN A 22 6.77 16.88 -10.62
CA GLN A 22 5.61 16.27 -9.98
C GLN A 22 6.03 14.97 -9.29
N LEU A 23 5.63 14.78 -8.03
CA LEU A 23 5.83 13.52 -7.32
C LEU A 23 4.75 12.54 -7.80
N GLU A 24 5.12 11.56 -8.60
CA GLU A 24 4.22 10.53 -9.11
C GLU A 24 4.61 9.17 -8.54
N PHE A 25 3.64 8.52 -7.89
CA PHE A 25 3.82 7.19 -7.33
C PHE A 25 2.80 6.22 -7.90
N PHE A 26 3.27 5.04 -8.27
CA PHE A 26 2.43 3.92 -8.66
C PHE A 26 2.58 2.85 -7.58
N ILE A 27 1.50 2.50 -6.89
CA ILE A 27 1.57 1.59 -5.72
C ILE A 27 0.67 0.36 -5.90
N PRO A 28 1.12 -0.85 -5.48
CA PRO A 28 0.27 -2.03 -5.50
C PRO A 28 -0.58 -2.10 -4.23
N VAL A 29 -1.85 -2.47 -4.41
CA VAL A 29 -2.81 -2.72 -3.32
C VAL A 29 -3.11 -4.21 -3.25
N LEU A 30 -2.57 -4.88 -2.25
CA LEU A 30 -2.61 -6.34 -2.11
C LEU A 30 -3.70 -6.74 -1.11
N LEU A 31 -4.75 -7.41 -1.59
CA LEU A 31 -5.82 -7.93 -0.74
C LEU A 31 -5.35 -9.23 -0.07
N GLY A 32 -5.21 -9.21 1.25
CA GLY A 32 -4.69 -10.32 2.06
C GLY A 32 -5.76 -10.95 2.94
N GLN A 33 -5.96 -12.27 2.82
CA GLN A 33 -6.92 -13.02 3.60
C GLN A 33 -6.22 -13.84 4.69
N TYR A 34 -6.70 -13.76 5.94
CA TYR A 34 -6.18 -14.58 7.04
C TYR A 34 -6.58 -16.06 6.90
N ALA A 35 -5.76 -16.97 7.43
CA ALA A 35 -5.99 -18.42 7.38
C ALA A 35 -7.32 -18.88 8.00
N ASP A 36 -7.82 -18.15 8.99
CA ASP A 36 -9.03 -18.46 9.76
C ASP A 36 -10.21 -17.53 9.47
N VAL A 37 -10.09 -16.64 8.50
CA VAL A 37 -11.17 -15.73 8.06
C VAL A 37 -11.57 -16.07 6.62
N PRO A 38 -12.59 -16.92 6.40
CA PRO A 38 -12.90 -17.47 5.07
C PRO A 38 -13.72 -16.54 4.18
N THR A 39 -14.24 -15.44 4.73
CA THR A 39 -15.17 -14.55 4.03
C THR A 39 -14.55 -13.19 3.84
N THR A 40 -14.62 -12.72 2.60
CA THR A 40 -14.37 -11.35 2.17
C THR A 40 -15.58 -10.87 1.36
N TYR A 41 -15.75 -9.56 1.24
CA TYR A 41 -16.96 -8.89 0.77
C TYR A 41 -16.71 -8.01 -0.45
N PHE A 42 -15.46 -7.64 -0.71
CA PHE A 42 -15.04 -6.82 -1.84
C PHE A 42 -13.96 -7.50 -2.68
N ASN A 43 -13.81 -7.06 -3.93
CA ASN A 43 -12.79 -7.53 -4.86
C ASN A 43 -11.82 -6.40 -5.22
N ALA A 44 -10.70 -6.75 -5.85
CA ALA A 44 -9.67 -5.80 -6.28
C ALA A 44 -10.22 -4.58 -7.05
N SER A 45 -11.16 -4.79 -7.97
CA SER A 45 -11.77 -3.70 -8.75
C SER A 45 -12.52 -2.68 -7.90
N ASP A 46 -13.06 -3.09 -6.74
CA ASP A 46 -13.75 -2.16 -5.85
C ASP A 46 -12.72 -1.21 -5.17
N TYR A 47 -11.50 -1.69 -4.92
CA TYR A 47 -10.39 -0.88 -4.41
C TYR A 47 -9.77 -0.01 -5.50
N ASP A 48 -9.65 -0.52 -6.73
CA ASP A 48 -9.22 0.30 -7.88
C ASP A 48 -10.13 1.51 -8.06
N GLU A 49 -11.46 1.29 -8.04
CA GLU A 49 -12.44 2.37 -8.18
C GLU A 49 -12.36 3.37 -7.02
N LEU A 50 -12.26 2.88 -5.78
CA LEU A 50 -12.21 3.73 -4.59
C LEU A 50 -10.92 4.56 -4.51
N LEU A 51 -9.77 3.95 -4.83
CA LEU A 51 -8.46 4.56 -4.60
C LEU A 51 -7.96 5.32 -5.83
N PHE A 52 -8.21 4.83 -7.03
CA PHE A 52 -7.58 5.33 -8.27
C PHE A 52 -8.59 5.71 -9.36
N GLY A 53 -9.84 5.30 -9.23
CA GLY A 53 -10.89 5.54 -10.23
C GLY A 53 -11.37 6.98 -10.37
N GLU A 54 -12.20 7.21 -11.38
CA GLU A 54 -12.94 8.46 -11.58
C GLU A 54 -14.34 8.30 -11.00
N ASN A 55 -14.53 8.66 -9.72
CA ASN A 55 -15.80 8.46 -9.04
C ASN A 55 -16.42 9.79 -8.56
N PRO A 56 -17.76 9.95 -8.55
CA PRO A 56 -18.42 11.23 -8.23
C PRO A 56 -18.14 11.76 -6.82
N THR A 57 -17.64 10.91 -5.93
CA THR A 57 -17.37 11.21 -4.53
C THR A 57 -15.90 11.53 -4.24
N GLY A 58 -15.02 11.42 -5.23
CA GLY A 58 -13.57 11.56 -5.06
C GLY A 58 -12.86 10.22 -4.86
N SER A 59 -11.77 9.99 -5.59
CA SER A 59 -10.80 8.93 -5.31
C SER A 59 -9.60 9.40 -4.47
N MET A 60 -8.75 8.47 -4.04
CA MET A 60 -7.57 8.80 -3.24
C MET A 60 -6.59 9.60 -4.08
N LYS A 61 -6.47 9.24 -5.36
CA LYS A 61 -5.78 9.99 -6.40
C LYS A 61 -6.26 11.44 -6.47
N GLU A 62 -7.57 11.66 -6.63
CA GLU A 62 -8.15 13.00 -6.70
C GLU A 62 -7.96 13.79 -5.40
N TYR A 63 -8.12 13.15 -4.24
CA TYR A 63 -7.86 13.77 -2.94
C TYR A 63 -6.43 14.30 -2.84
N PHE A 64 -5.44 13.49 -3.21
CA PHE A 64 -4.04 13.85 -3.14
C PHE A 64 -3.64 14.91 -4.18
N ASP A 65 -4.17 14.83 -5.39
CA ASP A 65 -4.00 15.86 -6.42
C ASP A 65 -4.55 17.21 -5.95
N GLU A 66 -5.75 17.23 -5.35
CA GLU A 66 -6.39 18.44 -4.83
C GLU A 66 -5.59 19.09 -3.69
N ILE A 67 -5.22 18.33 -2.65
CA ILE A 67 -4.54 18.90 -1.48
C ILE A 67 -3.09 19.29 -1.77
N SER A 68 -2.47 18.70 -2.79
CA SER A 68 -1.10 19.00 -3.21
C SER A 68 -1.02 20.08 -4.28
N TYR A 69 -2.16 20.57 -4.78
CA TYR A 69 -2.23 21.49 -5.93
C TYR A 69 -1.57 20.90 -7.19
N GLY A 70 -1.71 19.59 -7.40
CA GLY A 70 -1.12 18.85 -8.52
C GLY A 70 0.36 18.52 -8.37
N ASN A 71 0.98 18.83 -7.24
CA ASN A 71 2.41 18.53 -7.01
C ASN A 71 2.66 17.08 -6.60
N PHE A 72 1.62 16.35 -6.21
CA PHE A 72 1.68 14.95 -5.83
C PHE A 72 0.51 14.20 -6.45
N SER A 73 0.83 13.12 -7.18
CA SER A 73 -0.12 12.20 -7.78
C SER A 73 0.18 10.79 -7.32
N ILE A 74 -0.88 10.04 -7.01
CA ILE A 74 -0.79 8.63 -6.65
C ILE A 74 -1.77 7.84 -7.51
N ASP A 75 -1.29 6.75 -8.06
CA ASP A 75 -2.06 5.82 -8.88
C ASP A 75 -1.64 4.39 -8.52
N GLY A 76 -2.29 3.37 -9.08
CA GLY A 76 -1.96 2.01 -8.72
C GLY A 76 -2.90 0.97 -9.31
N THR A 77 -2.73 -0.25 -8.83
CA THR A 77 -3.66 -1.34 -9.13
C THR A 77 -3.75 -2.29 -7.94
N SER A 78 -4.92 -2.88 -7.79
CA SER A 78 -5.26 -3.79 -6.71
C SER A 78 -5.29 -5.23 -7.21
N GLY A 79 -4.98 -6.18 -6.34
CA GLY A 79 -5.01 -7.61 -6.68
C GLY A 79 -5.10 -8.51 -5.44
N GLY A 80 -5.38 -9.79 -5.66
CA GLY A 80 -5.75 -10.75 -4.60
C GLY A 80 -7.23 -11.13 -4.64
N TRP A 81 -7.79 -11.84 -3.67
CA TRP A 81 -7.32 -12.15 -2.31
C TRP A 81 -6.22 -13.22 -2.21
N TYR A 82 -5.11 -12.89 -1.55
CA TYR A 82 -4.02 -13.79 -1.23
C TYR A 82 -4.24 -14.45 0.13
N GLN A 83 -4.35 -15.78 0.13
CA GLN A 83 -4.60 -16.56 1.33
C GLN A 83 -3.30 -16.77 2.12
N SER A 84 -3.13 -16.01 3.22
CA SER A 84 -2.03 -16.17 4.17
C SER A 84 -2.15 -17.47 4.97
N THR A 85 -1.02 -18.00 5.43
CA THR A 85 -0.96 -19.11 6.38
C THR A 85 -1.15 -18.67 7.83
N LEU A 86 -1.07 -17.36 8.12
CA LEU A 86 -1.26 -16.79 9.44
C LEU A 86 -2.75 -16.59 9.72
N THR A 87 -3.17 -16.97 10.92
CA THR A 87 -4.47 -16.57 11.46
C THR A 87 -4.49 -15.07 11.75
N MET A 88 -5.69 -14.49 11.93
CA MET A 88 -5.84 -13.09 12.34
C MET A 88 -5.00 -12.77 13.58
N SER A 89 -5.07 -13.61 14.62
CA SER A 89 -4.30 -13.43 15.86
C SER A 89 -2.79 -13.48 15.62
N GLN A 90 -2.30 -14.36 14.75
CA GLN A 90 -0.87 -14.44 14.42
C GLN A 90 -0.41 -13.23 13.61
N ALA A 91 -1.26 -12.73 12.71
CA ALA A 91 -0.98 -11.50 11.96
C ALA A 91 -0.94 -10.28 12.88
N VAL A 92 -1.77 -10.22 13.93
CA VAL A 92 -1.67 -9.18 14.97
C VAL A 92 -0.38 -9.26 15.76
N ASP A 93 0.01 -10.47 16.17
CA ASP A 93 1.28 -10.69 16.88
C ASP A 93 2.50 -10.31 16.02
N ASN A 94 2.41 -10.50 14.69
CA ASN A 94 3.50 -10.22 13.76
C ASN A 94 3.00 -9.71 12.40
N ALA A 95 2.61 -8.44 12.36
CA ALA A 95 2.12 -7.77 11.15
C ALA A 95 3.11 -7.84 9.99
N LYS A 96 4.40 -7.72 10.29
CA LYS A 96 5.47 -7.71 9.27
C LYS A 96 5.60 -9.06 8.57
N GLN A 97 5.49 -10.15 9.33
CA GLN A 97 5.48 -11.49 8.74
C GLN A 97 4.25 -11.71 7.85
N TYR A 98 3.08 -11.25 8.30
CA TYR A 98 1.86 -11.31 7.48
C TYR A 98 2.04 -10.53 6.17
N VAL A 99 2.50 -9.28 6.23
CA VAL A 99 2.73 -8.44 5.03
C VAL A 99 3.77 -9.06 4.09
N ALA A 100 4.88 -9.57 4.62
CA ALA A 100 5.90 -10.25 3.81
C ALA A 100 5.36 -11.50 3.11
N GLU A 101 4.49 -12.26 3.78
CA GLU A 101 3.82 -13.41 3.16
C GLU A 101 2.84 -12.99 2.06
N ILE A 102 2.05 -11.93 2.28
CA ILE A 102 1.16 -11.40 1.24
C ILE A 102 1.95 -10.92 0.03
N ALA A 103 3.07 -10.20 0.22
CA ALA A 103 3.95 -9.78 -0.86
C ALA A 103 4.48 -10.98 -1.66
N ALA A 104 4.92 -12.04 -0.97
CA ALA A 104 5.39 -13.27 -1.60
C ALA A 104 4.29 -14.01 -2.38
N LEU A 105 3.07 -14.01 -1.87
CA LEU A 105 1.93 -14.62 -2.55
C LEU A 105 1.48 -13.83 -3.78
N SER A 106 1.69 -12.51 -3.80
CA SER A 106 1.35 -11.64 -4.94
C SER A 106 2.40 -11.57 -6.03
N ASP A 107 3.65 -11.92 -5.74
CA ASP A 107 4.80 -11.88 -6.65
C ASP A 107 4.59 -12.60 -8.00
N PRO A 108 3.80 -13.68 -8.11
CA PRO A 108 3.47 -14.26 -9.42
C PRO A 108 2.51 -13.43 -10.28
N ASP A 109 1.74 -12.52 -9.66
CA ASP A 109 0.69 -11.72 -10.31
C ASP A 109 1.14 -10.27 -10.57
N PHE A 110 2.07 -9.77 -9.75
CA PHE A 110 2.59 -8.40 -9.80
C PHE A 110 4.05 -8.41 -10.20
N ASN A 111 4.39 -7.64 -11.25
CA ASN A 111 5.78 -7.25 -11.48
C ASN A 111 6.11 -6.04 -10.60
N PHE A 112 6.82 -6.28 -9.49
CA PHE A 112 7.17 -5.28 -8.50
C PHE A 112 8.12 -4.19 -9.03
N ALA A 113 8.85 -4.46 -10.10
CA ALA A 113 9.66 -3.44 -10.78
C ALA A 113 8.83 -2.29 -11.37
N ASN A 114 7.52 -2.47 -11.58
CA ASN A 114 6.66 -1.38 -12.03
C ASN A 114 6.33 -0.36 -10.92
N TYR A 115 6.76 -0.62 -9.68
CA TYR A 115 6.42 0.16 -8.49
C TYR A 115 7.67 0.67 -7.74
N ASP A 116 8.84 0.58 -8.37
CA ASP A 116 10.09 1.23 -7.96
C ASP A 116 10.24 2.44 -8.88
N ASN A 117 9.78 3.61 -8.44
CA ASN A 117 9.72 4.83 -9.23
C ASN A 117 9.98 6.02 -8.30
N ASP A 118 11.11 5.99 -7.60
CA ASP A 118 11.52 7.06 -6.71
C ASP A 118 12.71 7.89 -7.24
N GLY A 119 13.13 7.61 -8.47
CA GLY A 119 14.09 8.38 -9.28
C GLY A 119 13.47 9.58 -10.04
N PRO A 120 14.18 10.71 -10.19
CA PRO A 120 13.67 11.93 -10.82
C PRO A 120 13.06 11.81 -12.23
N ASP A 121 13.32 10.73 -12.97
CA ASP A 121 12.86 10.58 -14.35
C ASP A 121 11.39 10.12 -14.50
N ASN A 122 10.75 9.73 -13.38
CA ASN A 122 9.38 9.18 -13.34
C ASN A 122 9.19 7.90 -14.18
N ILE A 123 10.27 7.19 -14.50
CA ILE A 123 10.23 5.92 -15.23
C ILE A 123 10.50 4.79 -14.22
N PRO A 124 9.55 3.87 -14.00
CA PRO A 124 9.77 2.79 -13.06
C PRO A 124 10.96 1.89 -13.45
N ASN A 125 11.72 1.47 -12.45
CA ASN A 125 12.88 0.60 -12.53
C ASN A 125 13.92 1.10 -13.56
N SER A 126 14.24 2.39 -13.47
CA SER A 126 15.26 3.09 -14.23
C SER A 126 16.59 3.17 -13.44
N GLY A 127 17.57 3.88 -13.99
CA GLY A 127 18.93 3.91 -13.42
C GLY A 127 19.09 4.79 -12.17
N ASP A 128 18.08 5.60 -11.87
CA ASP A 128 18.01 6.53 -10.74
C ASP A 128 17.11 6.03 -9.60
N ASP A 129 16.46 4.89 -9.78
CA ASP A 129 15.68 4.20 -8.75
C ASP A 129 16.56 3.39 -7.78
N ASP A 130 16.07 3.19 -6.56
CA ASP A 130 16.85 2.62 -5.47
C ASP A 130 16.76 1.08 -5.34
N GLY A 131 15.90 0.44 -6.13
CA GLY A 131 15.68 -1.01 -6.14
C GLY A 131 14.62 -1.48 -5.13
N TYR A 132 13.86 -0.57 -4.54
CA TYR A 132 12.78 -0.88 -3.60
C TYR A 132 11.44 -0.46 -4.18
N VAL A 133 10.40 -1.24 -3.91
CA VAL A 133 9.03 -0.78 -4.16
C VAL A 133 8.77 0.46 -3.32
N ASP A 134 8.28 1.53 -3.95
CA ASP A 134 8.02 2.82 -3.32
C ASP A 134 7.17 2.64 -2.04
N GLY A 135 6.19 1.73 -2.11
CA GLY A 135 5.52 1.15 -0.96
C GLY A 135 4.33 0.30 -1.38
N ILE A 136 3.92 -0.64 -0.51
CA ILE A 136 2.73 -1.48 -0.74
C ILE A 136 1.61 -1.13 0.24
N ILE A 137 0.36 -1.29 -0.19
CA ILE A 137 -0.80 -1.30 0.71
C ILE A 137 -1.30 -2.72 0.82
N VAL A 138 -1.35 -3.29 2.02
CA VAL A 138 -2.02 -4.57 2.29
C VAL A 138 -3.40 -4.30 2.88
N VAL A 139 -4.45 -4.73 2.19
CA VAL A 139 -5.81 -4.72 2.71
C VAL A 139 -6.11 -6.05 3.37
N TYR A 140 -6.26 -6.08 4.69
CA TYR A 140 -6.54 -7.31 5.41
C TYR A 140 -8.06 -7.53 5.59
N SER A 141 -8.49 -8.79 5.53
CA SER A 141 -9.90 -9.18 5.68
C SER A 141 -10.52 -8.72 7.00
N GLY A 142 -11.78 -8.27 6.93
CA GLY A 142 -12.56 -7.84 8.10
C GLY A 142 -12.40 -6.36 8.49
N CYS A 143 -12.91 -6.00 9.66
CA CYS A 143 -12.82 -4.64 10.20
C CYS A 143 -11.54 -4.44 11.02
N GLY A 144 -11.05 -3.20 11.07
CA GLY A 144 -9.88 -2.84 11.85
C GLY A 144 -10.14 -2.91 13.36
N ALA A 145 -9.07 -3.04 14.13
CA ALA A 145 -9.10 -3.12 15.60
C ALA A 145 -9.93 -2.01 16.27
N GLU A 146 -10.05 -0.84 15.62
CA GLU A 146 -10.81 0.31 16.12
C GLU A 146 -12.32 0.10 16.16
N TRP A 147 -12.84 -0.98 15.56
CA TRP A 147 -14.27 -1.22 15.41
C TRP A 147 -15.03 -1.34 16.75
N GLY A 148 -14.49 -2.06 17.74
CA GLY A 148 -15.19 -2.28 19.01
C GLY A 148 -14.43 -3.13 20.03
N GLU A 149 -14.92 -3.15 21.28
CA GLU A 149 -14.33 -3.91 22.37
C GLU A 149 -14.31 -5.42 22.05
N GLY A 150 -13.12 -6.04 22.11
CA GLY A 150 -12.92 -7.45 21.78
C GLY A 150 -12.63 -7.75 20.30
N ASN A 151 -12.55 -6.73 19.44
CA ASN A 151 -11.98 -6.91 18.11
C ASN A 151 -10.45 -6.81 18.16
N ASP A 152 -9.80 -7.95 18.34
CA ASP A 152 -8.34 -8.07 18.37
C ASP A 152 -7.77 -8.26 16.95
N ASN A 153 -8.36 -7.62 15.93
CA ASN A 153 -7.80 -7.60 14.57
C ASN A 153 -6.63 -6.60 14.50
N LEU A 154 -5.98 -6.52 13.35
CA LEU A 154 -4.83 -5.65 13.12
C LEU A 154 -5.23 -4.17 13.28
N TRP A 155 -4.36 -3.38 13.91
CA TRP A 155 -4.53 -1.93 13.93
C TRP A 155 -4.02 -1.36 12.60
N PRO A 156 -4.79 -0.52 11.88
CA PRO A 156 -4.30 0.10 10.65
C PRO A 156 -3.06 0.96 10.93
N HIS A 157 -1.96 0.72 10.22
CA HIS A 157 -0.70 1.44 10.44
C HIS A 157 0.19 1.37 9.20
N MET A 158 1.29 2.12 9.23
CA MET A 158 2.38 2.02 8.27
C MET A 158 3.71 1.77 8.98
N SER A 159 4.62 1.07 8.33
CA SER A 159 5.95 0.78 8.86
C SER A 159 6.89 0.31 7.73
N SER A 160 8.06 -0.20 8.13
CA SER A 160 8.95 -0.97 7.25
C SER A 160 9.09 -2.41 7.75
N LEU A 161 9.33 -3.33 6.81
CA LEU A 161 9.50 -4.75 7.10
C LEU A 161 10.80 -5.05 7.86
N GLY A 162 11.87 -4.29 7.62
CA GLY A 162 13.16 -4.49 8.28
C GLY A 162 13.70 -5.89 8.03
N SER A 163 13.88 -6.72 9.07
CA SER A 163 14.35 -8.11 8.89
C SER A 163 13.35 -9.03 8.17
N TYR A 164 12.15 -8.54 7.85
CA TYR A 164 11.11 -9.25 7.09
C TYR A 164 11.00 -8.77 5.64
N GLU A 165 11.94 -7.95 5.16
CA GLU A 165 11.97 -7.54 3.75
C GLU A 165 11.82 -8.73 2.81
N TYR A 166 11.01 -8.55 1.78
CA TYR A 166 10.77 -9.58 0.78
C TYR A 166 11.54 -9.25 -0.48
N GLU A 167 12.44 -10.15 -0.88
CA GLU A 167 13.14 -10.10 -2.16
C GLU A 167 12.25 -10.78 -3.21
N THR A 168 11.81 -10.01 -4.19
CA THR A 168 10.91 -10.45 -5.28
C THR A 168 11.68 -11.29 -6.30
N ASN A 169 10.99 -11.78 -7.33
CA ASN A 169 11.65 -12.39 -8.50
C ASN A 169 11.87 -11.41 -9.67
N ASP A 170 11.51 -10.14 -9.50
CA ASP A 170 11.63 -9.10 -10.51
C ASP A 170 13.00 -8.42 -10.45
N VAL A 171 13.68 -8.34 -11.59
CA VAL A 171 15.04 -7.80 -11.67
C VAL A 171 15.02 -6.28 -11.80
N GLY A 172 15.66 -5.60 -10.86
CA GLY A 172 15.89 -4.17 -10.87
C GLY A 172 16.95 -3.73 -11.88
N ALA A 173 17.01 -2.44 -12.19
CA ALA A 173 17.96 -1.83 -13.13
C ALA A 173 19.42 -2.02 -12.72
N ASN A 174 19.65 -2.15 -11.41
CA ASN A 174 20.95 -2.44 -10.81
C ASN A 174 21.36 -3.93 -10.94
N GLY A 175 20.49 -4.79 -11.47
CA GLY A 175 20.70 -6.22 -11.67
C GLY A 175 20.46 -7.11 -10.44
N SER A 176 20.06 -6.53 -9.30
CA SER A 176 19.55 -7.23 -8.12
C SER A 176 18.03 -7.29 -8.18
N ASN A 177 17.41 -8.18 -7.42
CA ASN A 177 15.95 -8.25 -7.38
C ASN A 177 15.36 -7.08 -6.58
N ILE A 178 14.17 -6.66 -6.97
CA ILE A 178 13.42 -5.59 -6.31
C ILE A 178 13.02 -6.03 -4.90
N ILE A 179 13.13 -5.12 -3.93
CA ILE A 179 12.82 -5.38 -2.52
C ILE A 179 11.52 -4.69 -2.11
N VAL A 180 10.64 -5.43 -1.44
CA VAL A 180 9.51 -4.86 -0.71
C VAL A 180 9.95 -4.61 0.74
N SER A 181 9.86 -3.35 1.19
CA SER A 181 10.19 -2.95 2.57
C SER A 181 9.13 -2.06 3.20
N SER A 182 8.76 -0.97 2.53
CA SER A 182 7.76 -0.01 2.99
C SER A 182 6.35 -0.53 2.82
N TYR A 183 5.53 -0.47 3.87
CA TYR A 183 4.15 -0.95 3.79
C TYR A 183 3.17 -0.11 4.62
N ALA A 184 1.91 -0.14 4.19
CA ALA A 184 0.75 0.21 5.00
C ALA A 184 -0.21 -0.98 5.09
N VAL A 185 -0.90 -1.13 6.22
CA VAL A 185 -1.97 -2.11 6.40
C VAL A 185 -3.28 -1.39 6.68
N CYS A 186 -4.32 -1.74 5.92
CA CYS A 186 -5.65 -1.15 6.05
C CYS A 186 -6.72 -2.26 6.11
N PRO A 187 -7.83 -2.06 6.84
CA PRO A 187 -8.90 -3.03 6.92
C PRO A 187 -9.76 -2.98 5.67
N GLU A 188 -10.30 -4.14 5.31
CA GLU A 188 -11.29 -4.30 4.25
C GLU A 188 -12.56 -3.46 4.53
N LEU A 189 -13.12 -3.65 5.74
CA LEU A 189 -14.46 -3.19 6.09
C LEU A 189 -14.45 -1.86 6.84
N ALA A 190 -15.49 -1.05 6.61
CA ALA A 190 -15.74 0.13 7.40
C ALA A 190 -16.00 -0.21 8.88
N GLY A 191 -15.61 0.72 9.75
CA GLY A 191 -15.62 0.57 11.21
C GLY A 191 -15.74 1.93 11.91
N GLY A 192 -15.94 1.91 13.23
CA GLY A 192 -16.23 3.10 14.04
C GLY A 192 -17.59 3.03 14.74
N GLY A 193 -17.91 1.87 15.33
CA GLY A 193 -19.22 1.52 15.88
C GLY A 193 -19.66 0.13 15.44
N ASP A 194 -20.02 -0.02 14.17
CA ASP A 194 -20.44 -1.30 13.55
C ASP A 194 -19.47 -1.74 12.43
N CYS A 195 -19.40 -3.06 12.18
CA CYS A 195 -18.59 -3.68 11.14
C CYS A 195 -19.50 -3.87 9.92
N TYR A 196 -19.41 -2.95 8.96
CA TYR A 196 -20.27 -2.96 7.79
C TYR A 196 -19.65 -3.82 6.70
N THR A 197 -20.34 -4.89 6.33
CA THR A 197 -19.91 -5.84 5.30
C THR A 197 -20.27 -5.39 3.88
N ASP A 198 -20.94 -4.24 3.74
CA ASP A 198 -21.41 -3.65 2.50
C ASP A 198 -20.77 -2.27 2.22
N ILE A 199 -19.82 -1.85 3.06
CA ILE A 199 -19.08 -0.60 2.91
C ILE A 199 -17.57 -0.86 3.08
N ILE A 200 -16.77 -0.56 2.05
CA ILE A 200 -15.30 -0.55 2.15
C ILE A 200 -14.88 0.48 3.19
N ARG A 201 -13.80 0.22 3.92
CA ARG A 201 -13.19 1.20 4.82
C ARG A 201 -13.06 2.57 4.11
N PRO A 202 -13.44 3.69 4.76
CA PRO A 202 -13.35 4.99 4.12
C PRO A 202 -11.93 5.31 3.65
N MET A 203 -11.84 5.82 2.43
CA MET A 203 -10.60 6.20 1.75
C MET A 203 -9.65 7.05 2.61
N GLY A 204 -10.18 7.92 3.48
CA GLY A 204 -9.37 8.74 4.38
C GLY A 204 -8.43 7.94 5.30
N VAL A 205 -8.73 6.68 5.60
CA VAL A 205 -7.85 5.80 6.38
C VAL A 205 -6.64 5.34 5.56
N TYR A 206 -6.88 5.00 4.29
CA TYR A 206 -5.82 4.67 3.33
C TYR A 206 -4.92 5.88 3.10
N ALA A 207 -5.52 7.03 2.82
CA ALA A 207 -4.80 8.28 2.61
C ALA A 207 -3.98 8.69 3.84
N MET A 208 -4.56 8.60 5.05
CA MET A 208 -3.85 8.94 6.29
C MET A 208 -2.65 8.01 6.54
N ASN A 209 -2.80 6.72 6.29
CA ASN A 209 -1.74 5.74 6.46
C ASN A 209 -0.62 5.83 5.40
N LEU A 210 -0.77 6.65 4.35
CA LEU A 210 0.32 6.97 3.41
C LEU A 210 1.15 8.19 3.86
N VAL A 211 0.63 8.99 4.81
CA VAL A 211 1.07 10.38 5.05
C VAL A 211 1.75 10.60 6.41
N ILE A 212 1.57 9.67 7.36
CA ILE A 212 2.06 9.85 8.75
C ILE A 212 3.36 9.07 9.00
N SER A 213 4.50 9.75 8.89
CA SER A 213 5.67 9.49 9.75
C SER A 213 6.34 10.78 10.21
#